data_AF-A0A644ULY5-F1
#
_entry.id   AF-A0A644ULY5-F1
#
_cell.length_a   1.000
_cell.length_b   1.000
_cell.length_c   1.000
_cell.angle_alpha   90.00
_cell.angle_beta   90.00
_cell.angle_gamma   90.00
#
_symmetry.space_group_name_H-M   'P 1'
#
loop_
_entity.id
_entity.type
_entity.pdbx_description
1 polymer ?
#
loop_
_entity_poly.entity_id
_entity_poly.type
_entity_poly.pdbx_seq_one_letter_code
_entity_poly.pdbx_strand_id
1 'polypeptide(L)'
;MKQEVSKKEPKYVAFSTQKGGAGKTTLTVLIASYLHYVKGKNVAVIDCDFPQHSIFEMRERDFKMVDEDEFYKGMAYEQITRLEGKKFYPIVESNPQEALNDADELCEKEDFDYIFFDLPGTLNNKDLIIALANMDYIIAPIAADRVVMESTLNYMIAVRDNIINTGKSNIKAMYLLWNMVDGREKSDLYEVYEGVIKELDFVTLKTFIPNSLRFRREQSESRRPLFRSTLFPVDKSLIKGSNVEELTDELLEILK
;
A
#
# COMPACT_ATOMS: atom_id res chain seq x y z
N MET A 1 -28.03 -24.24 16.66
CA MET A 1 -27.57 -22.84 16.55
C MET A 1 -26.18 -22.86 15.97
N LYS A 2 -26.01 -22.44 14.71
CA LYS A 2 -24.67 -22.14 14.19
C LYS A 2 -24.19 -20.91 14.95
N GLN A 3 -23.04 -21.00 15.62
CA GLN A 3 -22.39 -19.81 16.17
C GLN A 3 -22.13 -18.86 15.00
N GLU A 4 -22.75 -17.69 15.00
CA GLU A 4 -22.33 -16.58 14.16
C GLU A 4 -20.91 -16.22 14.62
N VAL A 5 -19.92 -16.75 13.91
CA VAL A 5 -18.55 -16.23 14.00
C VAL A 5 -18.66 -14.78 13.54
N SER A 6 -18.44 -13.82 14.44
CA SER A 6 -18.50 -12.41 14.07
C SER A 6 -17.52 -12.19 12.94
N LYS A 7 -18.03 -11.84 11.76
CA LYS A 7 -17.21 -11.58 10.58
C LYS A 7 -16.23 -10.46 10.95
N LYS A 8 -14.94 -10.71 10.80
CA LYS A 8 -13.93 -9.71 11.13
C LYS A 8 -14.05 -8.58 10.11
N GLU A 9 -14.38 -7.38 10.55
CA GLU A 9 -14.35 -6.22 9.66
C GLU A 9 -12.90 -5.95 9.25
N PRO A 10 -12.59 -5.97 7.94
CA PRO A 10 -11.25 -5.67 7.46
C PRO A 10 -10.91 -4.21 7.71
N LYS A 11 -9.61 -3.91 7.80
CA LYS A 11 -9.14 -2.51 7.85
C LYS A 11 -8.94 -1.98 6.43
N TYR A 12 -9.55 -0.84 6.13
CA TYR A 12 -9.40 -0.16 4.85
C TYR A 12 -8.21 0.81 4.92
N VAL A 13 -7.20 0.57 4.08
CA VAL A 13 -5.91 1.26 4.15
C VAL A 13 -5.56 1.85 2.78
N ALA A 14 -5.18 3.12 2.73
CA ALA A 14 -4.72 3.75 1.49
C ALA A 14 -3.33 4.36 1.66
N PHE A 15 -2.42 4.03 0.75
CA PHE A 15 -1.23 4.84 0.52
C PHE A 15 -1.63 6.01 -0.39
N SER A 16 -1.85 7.21 0.15
CA SER A 16 -2.46 8.30 -0.61
C SER A 16 -1.76 9.65 -0.44
N THR A 17 -1.61 10.38 -1.56
CA THR A 17 -1.05 11.74 -1.63
C THR A 17 -1.38 12.35 -2.99
N GLN A 18 -1.41 13.68 -3.04
CA GLN A 18 -1.77 14.45 -4.24
C GLN A 18 -0.80 14.27 -5.42
N LYS A 19 0.48 14.01 -5.17
CA LYS A 19 1.48 13.97 -6.25
C LYS A 19 1.67 12.56 -6.80
N GLY A 20 1.71 12.47 -8.14
CA GLY A 20 2.21 11.27 -8.83
C GLY A 20 3.69 11.02 -8.51
N GLY A 21 4.11 9.76 -8.51
CA GLY A 21 5.52 9.39 -8.30
C GLY A 21 5.99 9.32 -6.85
N ALA A 22 5.15 9.66 -5.85
CA ALA A 22 5.49 9.53 -4.42
C ALA A 22 5.61 8.08 -3.93
N GLY A 23 5.32 7.09 -4.77
CA GLY A 23 5.49 5.67 -4.48
C GLY A 23 4.26 4.93 -3.94
N LYS A 24 3.06 5.52 -4.01
CA LYS A 24 1.78 4.93 -3.55
C LYS A 24 1.59 3.46 -3.95
N THR A 25 1.41 3.21 -5.24
CA THR A 25 1.29 1.87 -5.84
C THR A 25 2.41 0.91 -5.42
N THR A 26 3.66 1.38 -5.43
CA THR A 26 4.81 0.55 -5.02
C THR A 26 4.69 0.12 -3.56
N LEU A 27 4.35 1.03 -2.66
CA LEU A 27 4.16 0.74 -1.24
C LEU A 27 2.96 -0.19 -1.03
N THR A 28 1.85 0.04 -1.73
CA THR A 28 0.67 -0.83 -1.72
C THR A 28 1.05 -2.27 -2.06
N VAL A 29 1.74 -2.50 -3.19
CA VAL A 29 2.15 -3.84 -3.61
C VAL A 29 3.13 -4.47 -2.62
N LEU A 30 4.14 -3.73 -2.16
CA LEU A 30 5.15 -4.27 -1.26
C LEU A 30 4.56 -4.70 0.09
N ILE A 31 3.73 -3.84 0.69
CA ILE A 31 3.12 -4.11 1.98
C ILE A 31 2.04 -5.18 1.85
N ALA A 32 1.20 -5.16 0.81
CA ALA A 32 0.20 -6.20 0.57
C ALA A 32 0.85 -7.58 0.40
N SER A 33 1.87 -7.69 -0.45
CA SER A 33 2.61 -8.94 -0.67
C SER A 33 3.33 -9.42 0.60
N TYR A 34 3.94 -8.52 1.36
CA TYR A 34 4.67 -8.90 2.57
C TYR A 34 3.71 -9.34 3.70
N LEU A 35 2.61 -8.60 3.91
CA LEU A 35 1.56 -8.99 4.86
C LEU A 35 0.96 -10.35 4.53
N HIS A 36 0.68 -10.61 3.24
CA HIS A 36 0.00 -11.84 2.83
C HIS A 36 0.92 -13.07 2.80
N TYR A 37 2.08 -12.96 2.13
CA TYR A 37 2.96 -14.10 1.86
C TYR A 37 4.01 -14.36 2.97
N VAL A 38 4.26 -13.39 3.85
CA VAL A 38 5.24 -13.49 4.95
C VAL A 38 4.57 -13.44 6.32
N LYS A 39 3.69 -12.46 6.58
CA LYS A 39 3.02 -12.31 7.89
C LYS A 39 1.70 -13.09 8.00
N GLY A 40 1.30 -13.81 6.95
CA GLY A 40 0.16 -14.72 6.96
C GLY A 40 -1.21 -14.04 7.01
N LYS A 41 -1.30 -12.73 6.79
CA LYS A 41 -2.56 -11.97 6.80
C LYS A 41 -3.39 -12.22 5.55
N ASN A 42 -4.71 -12.13 5.64
CA ASN A 42 -5.58 -12.15 4.47
C ASN A 42 -5.70 -10.71 3.94
N VAL A 43 -5.17 -10.49 2.75
CA VAL A 43 -5.12 -9.16 2.13
C VAL A 43 -5.97 -9.17 0.86
N ALA A 44 -6.55 -8.02 0.52
CA ALA A 44 -7.05 -7.72 -0.82
C ALA A 44 -6.55 -6.34 -1.26
N VAL A 45 -6.57 -6.09 -2.58
CA VAL A 45 -6.30 -4.77 -3.15
C VAL A 45 -7.42 -4.38 -4.10
N ILE A 46 -7.93 -3.16 -3.96
CA ILE A 46 -8.82 -2.51 -4.92
C ILE A 46 -7.98 -1.45 -5.65
N ASP A 47 -7.75 -1.64 -6.95
CA ASP A 47 -6.99 -0.72 -7.79
C ASP A 47 -7.95 0.28 -8.43
N CYS A 48 -7.98 1.50 -7.91
CA CYS A 48 -8.93 2.54 -8.30
C CYS A 48 -8.30 3.63 -9.18
N ASP A 49 -7.01 3.53 -9.54
CA ASP A 49 -6.30 4.56 -10.29
C ASP A 49 -6.63 4.47 -11.78
N PHE A 50 -7.90 4.68 -12.14
CA PHE A 50 -8.36 4.68 -13.53
C PHE A 50 -7.83 5.93 -14.27
N PRO A 51 -7.29 5.79 -15.50
CA PRO A 51 -7.18 4.58 -16.32
C PRO A 51 -5.86 3.81 -16.21
N GLN A 52 -4.99 4.12 -15.24
CA GLN A 52 -3.66 3.51 -15.11
C GLN A 52 -3.69 2.07 -14.59
N HIS A 53 -4.54 1.76 -13.61
CA HIS A 53 -4.71 0.43 -12.99
C HIS A 53 -3.40 -0.37 -12.84
N SER A 54 -2.38 0.32 -12.31
CA SER A 54 -1.00 -0.14 -12.44
C SER A 54 -0.69 -1.41 -11.62
N ILE A 55 -1.48 -1.69 -10.58
CA ILE A 55 -1.37 -2.92 -9.79
C ILE A 55 -2.06 -4.07 -10.53
N PHE A 56 -3.24 -3.83 -11.12
CA PHE A 56 -3.94 -4.83 -11.91
C PHE A 56 -3.12 -5.25 -13.14
N GLU A 57 -2.57 -4.29 -13.89
CA GLU A 57 -1.69 -4.61 -15.02
C GLU A 57 -0.42 -5.37 -14.57
N MET A 58 0.12 -5.07 -13.39
CA MET A 58 1.26 -5.81 -12.83
C MET A 58 0.87 -7.26 -12.52
N ARG A 59 -0.33 -7.49 -12.01
CA ARG A 59 -0.86 -8.83 -11.75
C ARG A 59 -0.95 -9.68 -13.02
N GLU A 60 -1.48 -9.10 -14.09
CA GLU A 60 -1.55 -9.79 -15.39
C GLU A 60 -0.16 -10.16 -15.91
N ARG A 61 0.79 -9.22 -15.81
CA ARG A 61 2.19 -9.45 -16.18
C ARG A 61 2.87 -10.52 -15.33
N ASP A 62 2.63 -10.53 -14.01
CA ASP A 62 3.17 -11.53 -13.09
C ASP A 62 2.62 -12.93 -13.38
N PHE A 63 1.32 -13.07 -13.65
CA PHE A 63 0.73 -14.36 -14.00
C PHE A 63 1.24 -14.87 -15.34
N LYS A 64 1.35 -14.00 -16.35
CA LYS A 64 1.94 -14.35 -17.64
C LYS A 64 3.37 -14.89 -17.48
N MET A 65 4.18 -14.24 -16.64
CA MET A 65 5.54 -14.70 -16.34
C MET A 65 5.57 -16.10 -15.68
N VAL A 66 4.64 -16.37 -14.77
CA VAL A 66 4.51 -17.68 -14.11
C VAL A 66 4.03 -18.76 -15.09
N ASP A 67 3.16 -18.43 -16.03
CA ASP A 67 2.66 -19.37 -17.03
C ASP A 67 3.71 -19.71 -18.10
N GLU A 68 4.51 -18.73 -18.52
CA GLU A 68 5.47 -18.87 -19.63
C GLU A 68 6.86 -19.40 -19.21
N ASP A 69 7.28 -19.30 -17.94
CA ASP A 69 8.60 -19.77 -17.48
C ASP A 69 8.51 -20.73 -16.29
N GLU A 70 8.92 -21.98 -16.53
CA GLU A 70 8.94 -23.08 -15.57
C GLU A 70 9.66 -22.76 -14.26
N PHE A 71 10.64 -21.85 -14.27
CA PHE A 71 11.30 -21.40 -13.05
C PHE A 71 10.32 -20.68 -12.11
N TYR A 72 9.56 -19.70 -12.63
CA TYR A 72 8.59 -18.94 -11.83
C TYR A 72 7.37 -19.79 -11.47
N LYS A 73 6.99 -20.74 -12.34
CA LYS A 73 5.99 -21.75 -12.03
C LYS A 73 6.37 -22.62 -10.83
N GLY A 74 7.63 -23.08 -10.80
CA GLY A 74 8.19 -23.80 -9.64
C GLY A 74 8.15 -22.96 -8.37
N MET A 75 8.59 -21.70 -8.44
CA MET A 75 8.52 -20.77 -7.31
C MET A 75 7.09 -20.57 -6.78
N ALA A 76 6.11 -20.42 -7.68
CA ALA A 76 4.69 -20.29 -7.31
C ALA A 76 4.18 -21.55 -6.59
N TYR A 77 4.50 -22.73 -7.13
CA TYR A 77 4.13 -24.01 -6.52
C TYR A 77 4.74 -24.19 -5.12
N GLU A 78 6.03 -23.90 -4.97
CA GLU A 78 6.73 -23.97 -3.68
C GLU A 78 6.11 -23.00 -2.66
N GLN A 79 5.80 -21.77 -3.07
CA GLN A 79 5.17 -20.79 -2.20
C GLN A 79 3.78 -21.24 -1.73
N ILE A 80 2.92 -21.68 -2.65
CA ILE A 80 1.56 -22.16 -2.31
C ILE A 80 1.65 -23.35 -1.36
N THR A 81 2.58 -24.28 -1.61
CA THR A 81 2.81 -25.43 -0.73
C THR A 81 3.28 -25.00 0.66
N ARG A 82 4.25 -24.08 0.74
CA ARG A 82 4.76 -23.51 2.01
C ARG A 82 3.68 -22.78 2.79
N LEU A 83 2.73 -22.15 2.10
CA LEU A 83 1.60 -21.45 2.69
C LEU A 83 0.35 -22.33 2.83
N GLU A 84 0.52 -23.66 2.84
CA GLU A 84 -0.55 -24.64 3.09
C GLU A 84 -1.76 -24.47 2.15
N GLY A 85 -1.51 -24.15 0.88
CA GLY A 85 -2.55 -23.97 -0.13
C GLY A 85 -3.18 -22.57 -0.14
N LYS A 86 -2.67 -21.61 0.63
CA LYS A 86 -3.16 -20.23 0.60
C LYS A 86 -3.03 -19.63 -0.80
N LYS A 87 -4.15 -19.12 -1.32
CA LYS A 87 -4.24 -18.48 -2.65
C LYS A 87 -3.49 -17.15 -2.65
N PHE A 88 -3.13 -16.67 -3.85
CA PHE A 88 -2.70 -15.27 -4.05
C PHE A 88 -3.82 -14.32 -3.64
N TYR A 89 -3.47 -13.15 -3.08
CA TYR A 89 -4.47 -12.16 -2.69
C TYR A 89 -5.22 -11.62 -3.92
N PRO A 90 -6.53 -11.36 -3.83
CA PRO A 90 -7.29 -10.78 -4.94
C PRO A 90 -6.85 -9.34 -5.21
N ILE A 91 -6.83 -8.97 -6.49
CA ILE A 91 -6.73 -7.58 -6.95
C ILE A 91 -7.95 -7.34 -7.82
N VAL A 92 -8.74 -6.32 -7.46
CA VAL A 92 -9.93 -5.92 -8.21
C VAL A 92 -9.63 -4.63 -8.95
N GLU A 93 -9.80 -4.67 -10.27
CA GLU A 93 -9.81 -3.47 -11.10
C GLU A 93 -11.10 -2.68 -10.83
N SER A 94 -10.97 -1.40 -10.49
CA SER A 94 -12.08 -0.61 -9.95
C SER A 94 -11.91 0.87 -10.28
N ASN A 95 -12.77 1.72 -9.72
CA ASN A 95 -12.65 3.17 -9.76
C ASN A 95 -13.18 3.74 -8.43
N PRO A 96 -12.95 5.04 -8.12
CA PRO A 96 -13.35 5.58 -6.83
C PRO A 96 -14.86 5.51 -6.53
N GLN A 97 -15.71 5.42 -7.56
CA GLN A 97 -17.16 5.31 -7.38
C GLN A 97 -17.57 3.89 -6.92
N GLU A 98 -16.97 2.86 -7.51
CA GLU A 98 -17.32 1.46 -7.22
C GLU A 98 -16.46 0.81 -6.12
N ALA A 99 -15.36 1.46 -5.71
CA ALA A 99 -14.37 0.92 -4.79
C ALA A 99 -14.94 0.26 -3.52
N LEU A 100 -15.96 0.88 -2.90
CA LEU A 100 -16.57 0.35 -1.68
C LEU A 100 -17.49 -0.84 -1.97
N ASN A 101 -18.25 -0.79 -3.08
CA ASN A 101 -19.09 -1.92 -3.51
C ASN A 101 -18.23 -3.14 -3.81
N ASP A 102 -17.10 -2.94 -4.53
CA ASP A 102 -16.16 -4.01 -4.85
C ASP A 102 -15.54 -4.64 -3.59
N ALA A 103 -15.22 -3.81 -2.58
CA ALA A 103 -14.72 -4.29 -1.30
C ALA A 103 -15.76 -5.10 -0.53
N ASP A 104 -17.03 -4.67 -0.54
CA ASP A 104 -18.14 -5.39 0.08
C ASP A 104 -18.37 -6.74 -0.61
N GLU A 105 -18.36 -6.78 -1.94
CA GLU A 105 -18.47 -8.03 -2.72
C GLU A 105 -17.34 -9.02 -2.45
N LEU A 106 -16.10 -8.53 -2.23
CA LEU A 106 -15.00 -9.38 -1.80
C LEU A 106 -15.27 -9.96 -0.41
N CYS A 107 -15.70 -9.12 0.52
CA CYS A 107 -16.00 -9.53 1.89
C CYS A 107 -17.15 -10.55 1.95
N GLU A 108 -18.08 -10.57 1.00
CA GLU A 108 -19.10 -11.63 0.90
C GLU A 108 -18.49 -13.02 0.64
N LYS A 109 -17.36 -13.09 -0.06
CA LYS A 109 -16.73 -14.34 -0.53
C LYS A 109 -15.70 -14.89 0.45
N GLU A 110 -14.86 -14.04 1.03
CA GLU A 110 -13.74 -14.43 1.90
C GLU A 110 -13.53 -13.37 3.01
N ASP A 111 -12.94 -13.77 4.15
CA ASP A 111 -12.63 -12.84 5.25
C ASP A 111 -11.24 -12.23 5.09
N PHE A 112 -11.14 -10.90 5.25
CA PHE A 112 -9.91 -10.14 5.10
C PHE A 112 -9.47 -9.48 6.41
N ASP A 113 -8.15 -9.44 6.64
CA ASP A 113 -7.55 -8.60 7.68
C ASP A 113 -7.41 -7.15 7.21
N TYR A 114 -6.99 -6.97 5.96
CA TYR A 114 -6.70 -5.67 5.35
C TYR A 114 -7.20 -5.63 3.91
N ILE A 115 -7.83 -4.53 3.52
CA ILE A 115 -8.09 -4.20 2.12
C ILE A 115 -7.36 -2.89 1.81
N PHE A 116 -6.44 -2.95 0.85
CA PHE A 116 -5.73 -1.77 0.38
C PHE A 116 -6.44 -1.14 -0.81
N PHE A 117 -6.49 0.19 -0.84
CA PHE A 117 -7.06 0.96 -1.94
C PHE A 117 -5.95 1.77 -2.61
N ASP A 118 -5.64 1.46 -3.88
CA ASP A 118 -4.74 2.30 -4.70
C ASP A 118 -5.57 3.41 -5.36
N LEU A 119 -5.67 4.52 -4.64
CA LEU A 119 -6.50 5.64 -5.04
C LEU A 119 -5.74 6.64 -5.92
N PRO A 120 -6.41 7.28 -6.90
CA PRO A 120 -5.81 8.34 -7.70
C PRO A 120 -5.40 9.51 -6.80
N GLY A 121 -4.35 10.23 -7.19
CA GLY A 121 -3.77 11.29 -6.35
C GLY A 121 -4.63 12.55 -6.22
N THR A 122 -5.37 12.92 -7.25
CA THR A 122 -5.99 14.26 -7.30
C THR A 122 -7.35 14.30 -6.60
N LEU A 123 -7.47 15.11 -5.53
CA LEU A 123 -8.73 15.42 -4.84
C LEU A 123 -9.64 16.36 -5.65
N ASN A 124 -10.04 15.97 -6.85
CA ASN A 124 -10.95 16.75 -7.70
C ASN A 124 -12.31 16.07 -7.95
N ASN A 125 -12.49 14.82 -7.49
CA ASN A 125 -13.72 14.07 -7.67
C ASN A 125 -14.38 13.78 -6.31
N LYS A 126 -15.70 13.97 -6.24
CA LYS A 126 -16.57 13.57 -5.12
C LYS A 126 -16.44 12.09 -4.80
N ASP A 127 -16.32 11.23 -5.80
CA ASP A 127 -16.22 9.78 -5.59
C ASP A 127 -14.95 9.42 -4.83
N LEU A 128 -13.83 10.08 -5.14
CA LEU A 128 -12.58 9.93 -4.39
C LEU A 128 -12.71 10.41 -2.95
N ILE A 129 -13.43 11.52 -2.72
CA ILE A 129 -13.69 12.01 -1.36
C ILE A 129 -14.50 10.99 -0.57
N ILE A 130 -15.51 10.36 -1.19
CA ILE A 130 -16.32 9.31 -0.55
C ILE A 130 -15.47 8.07 -0.23
N ALA A 131 -14.64 7.62 -1.18
CA ALA A 131 -13.72 6.51 -0.95
C ALA A 131 -12.76 6.80 0.20
N LEU A 132 -12.11 7.97 0.20
CA LEU A 132 -11.21 8.40 1.28
C LEU A 132 -11.91 8.50 2.63
N ALA A 133 -13.13 9.04 2.66
CA ALA A 133 -13.90 9.18 3.90
C ALA A 133 -14.19 7.83 4.56
N ASN A 134 -14.22 6.73 3.81
CA ASN A 134 -14.46 5.37 4.29
C ASN A 134 -13.18 4.59 4.62
N MET A 135 -11.99 5.15 4.37
CA MET A 135 -10.74 4.52 4.80
C MET A 135 -10.63 4.56 6.33
N ASP A 136 -10.05 3.53 6.94
CA ASP A 136 -9.66 3.57 8.35
C ASP A 136 -8.33 4.30 8.56
N TYR A 137 -7.39 4.07 7.63
CA TYR A 137 -6.02 4.56 7.76
C TYR A 137 -5.50 5.10 6.42
N ILE A 138 -4.91 6.30 6.47
CA ILE A 138 -4.23 6.90 5.32
C ILE A 138 -2.75 7.02 5.65
N ILE A 139 -1.89 6.45 4.81
CA ILE A 139 -0.43 6.62 4.89
C ILE A 139 0.02 7.45 3.70
N ALA A 140 0.46 8.68 3.95
CA ALA A 140 0.91 9.61 2.93
C ALA A 140 2.43 9.55 2.76
N PRO A 141 2.95 8.96 1.66
CA PRO A 141 4.38 8.96 1.42
C PRO A 141 4.88 10.36 1.08
N ILE A 142 5.96 10.77 1.72
CA ILE A 142 6.67 12.03 1.52
C ILE A 142 8.13 11.77 1.12
N ALA A 143 8.72 12.66 0.34
CA ALA A 143 10.14 12.61 0.00
C ALA A 143 10.78 13.96 0.36
N ALA A 144 12.09 13.98 0.56
CA ALA A 144 12.86 15.20 0.85
C ALA A 144 13.00 16.14 -0.38
N ASP A 145 11.89 16.39 -1.06
CA ASP A 145 11.73 17.35 -2.14
C ASP A 145 10.65 18.35 -1.73
N ARG A 146 10.99 19.64 -1.77
CA ARG A 146 10.10 20.71 -1.28
C ARG A 146 8.71 20.66 -1.91
N VAL A 147 8.61 20.40 -3.22
CA VAL A 147 7.34 20.38 -3.93
C VAL A 147 6.52 19.14 -3.56
N VAL A 148 7.17 17.98 -3.38
CA VAL A 148 6.51 16.77 -2.86
C VAL A 148 5.98 16.99 -1.45
N MET A 149 6.78 17.60 -0.57
CA MET A 149 6.42 17.92 0.81
C MET A 149 5.22 18.86 0.87
N GLU A 150 5.31 20.04 0.24
CA GLU A 150 4.24 21.03 0.24
C GLU A 150 2.93 20.45 -0.32
N SER A 151 3.00 19.68 -1.42
CA SER A 151 1.82 19.03 -2.00
C SER A 151 1.20 17.99 -1.08
N THR A 152 2.01 17.19 -0.37
CA THR A 152 1.51 16.14 0.52
C THR A 152 0.93 16.72 1.80
N LEU A 153 1.54 17.76 2.36
CA LEU A 153 1.00 18.45 3.54
C LEU A 153 -0.32 19.15 3.21
N ASN A 154 -0.41 19.84 2.06
CA ASN A 154 -1.67 20.44 1.61
C ASN A 154 -2.77 19.39 1.42
N TYR A 155 -2.42 18.23 0.87
CA TYR A 155 -3.33 17.08 0.77
C TYR A 155 -3.83 16.63 2.15
N MET A 156 -2.91 16.41 3.10
CA MET A 156 -3.24 15.97 4.45
C MET A 156 -4.14 16.98 5.19
N ILE A 157 -3.85 18.28 5.04
CA ILE A 157 -4.69 19.37 5.58
C ILE A 157 -6.08 19.32 4.94
N ALA A 158 -6.16 19.17 3.61
CA ALA A 158 -7.44 19.09 2.93
C ALA A 158 -8.29 17.88 3.35
N VAL A 159 -7.67 16.71 3.55
CA VAL A 159 -8.36 15.51 4.06
C VAL A 159 -8.83 15.75 5.51
N ARG A 160 -7.96 16.27 6.38
CA ARG A 160 -8.34 16.59 7.77
C ARG A 160 -9.52 17.55 7.81
N ASP A 161 -9.40 18.69 7.13
CA ASP A 161 -10.32 19.80 7.31
C ASP A 161 -11.65 19.60 6.55
N ASN A 162 -11.62 18.96 5.37
CA ASN A 162 -12.80 18.80 4.52
C ASN A 162 -13.43 17.40 4.58
N ILE A 163 -12.75 16.40 5.17
CA ILE A 163 -13.28 15.02 5.29
C ILE A 163 -13.43 14.65 6.76
N ILE A 164 -12.35 14.65 7.53
CA ILE A 164 -12.38 14.18 8.94
C ILE A 164 -13.22 15.13 9.81
N ASN A 165 -12.95 16.44 9.75
CA ASN A 165 -13.62 17.44 10.60
C ASN A 165 -15.11 17.62 10.27
N THR A 166 -15.61 17.03 9.17
CA THR A 166 -17.05 16.99 8.89
C THR A 166 -17.83 16.06 9.83
N GLY A 167 -17.13 15.18 10.54
CA GLY A 167 -17.71 14.17 11.41
C GLY A 167 -18.37 12.99 10.68
N LYS A 168 -18.17 12.87 9.36
CA LYS A 168 -18.76 11.83 8.50
C LYS A 168 -17.72 10.91 7.85
N SER A 169 -16.66 10.58 8.58
CA SER A 169 -15.56 9.75 8.09
C SER A 169 -15.20 8.64 9.08
N ASN A 170 -14.74 7.51 8.54
CA ASN A 170 -14.21 6.36 9.27
C ASN A 170 -12.70 6.48 9.55
N ILE A 171 -12.03 7.53 9.05
CA ILE A 171 -10.57 7.68 9.19
C ILE A 171 -10.22 7.81 10.68
N LYS A 172 -9.52 6.80 11.19
CA LYS A 172 -9.05 6.69 12.57
C LYS A 172 -7.75 7.44 12.77
N ALA A 173 -6.84 7.36 11.78
CA ALA A 173 -5.56 8.03 11.82
C ALA A 173 -4.99 8.26 10.42
N MET A 174 -4.16 9.30 10.29
CA MET A 174 -3.34 9.54 9.12
C MET A 174 -1.87 9.63 9.53
N TYR A 175 -0.99 9.03 8.75
CA TYR A 175 0.44 8.99 8.99
C TYR A 175 1.22 9.46 7.78
N LEU A 176 2.35 10.14 8.01
CA LEU A 176 3.32 10.47 6.97
C LEU A 176 4.44 9.43 6.97
N LEU A 177 4.84 8.97 5.78
CA LEU A 177 5.93 8.01 5.61
C LEU A 177 7.06 8.64 4.82
N TRP A 178 8.23 8.78 5.43
CA TRP A 178 9.44 9.12 4.69
C TRP A 178 9.77 8.03 3.67
N ASN A 179 9.66 8.37 2.39
CA ASN A 179 9.93 7.53 1.25
C ASN A 179 11.04 8.14 0.39
N MET A 180 11.74 7.29 -0.36
CA MET A 180 12.88 7.67 -1.19
C MET A 180 13.94 8.46 -0.40
N VAL A 181 14.19 8.07 0.86
CA VAL A 181 15.19 8.71 1.71
C VAL A 181 16.58 8.49 1.15
N ASP A 182 17.32 9.57 0.93
CA ASP A 182 18.72 9.51 0.55
C ASP A 182 19.59 9.46 1.82
N GLY A 183 20.17 8.31 2.14
CA GLY A 183 21.07 8.16 3.29
C GLY A 183 22.38 8.94 3.18
N ARG A 184 22.66 9.58 2.03
CA ARG A 184 23.79 10.51 1.85
C ARG A 184 23.43 11.94 2.22
N GLU A 185 22.14 12.24 2.31
CA GLU A 185 21.66 13.54 2.77
C GLU A 185 21.96 13.66 4.27
N LYS A 186 22.81 14.64 4.61
CA LYS A 186 23.29 14.86 5.98
C LYS A 186 22.89 16.23 6.52
N SER A 187 22.11 17.00 5.75
CA SER A 187 21.54 18.25 6.23
C SER A 187 20.42 17.99 7.22
N ASP A 188 20.09 19.02 8.00
CA ASP A 188 18.99 19.04 8.96
C ASP A 188 17.62 19.10 8.26
N LEU A 189 17.55 18.85 6.94
CA LEU A 189 16.34 18.99 6.13
C LEU A 189 15.19 18.13 6.64
N TYR A 190 15.46 16.88 7.02
CA TYR A 190 14.45 15.99 7.61
C TYR A 190 13.95 16.53 8.95
N GLU A 191 14.84 17.03 9.81
CA GLU A 191 14.49 17.60 11.11
C GLU A 191 13.63 18.86 10.96
N VAL A 192 13.96 19.73 9.99
CA VAL A 192 13.16 20.92 9.68
C VAL A 192 11.76 20.54 9.22
N TYR A 193 11.65 19.58 8.30
CA TYR A 193 10.34 19.12 7.83
C TYR A 193 9.55 18.39 8.91
N GLU A 194 10.19 17.61 9.77
CA GLU A 194 9.54 17.00 10.94
C GLU A 194 9.04 18.05 11.93
N GLY A 195 9.75 19.17 12.08
CA GLY A 195 9.27 20.34 12.81
C GLY A 195 7.96 20.88 12.24
N VAL A 196 7.92 21.12 10.92
CA VAL A 196 6.69 21.58 10.22
C VAL A 196 5.55 20.57 10.34
N ILE A 197 5.84 19.27 10.19
CA ILE A 197 4.86 18.19 10.33
C ILE A 197 4.22 18.21 11.71
N LYS A 198 5.06 18.38 12.75
CA LYS A 198 4.62 18.46 14.14
C LYS A 198 3.81 19.73 14.43
N GLU A 199 4.21 20.87 13.88
CA GLU A 199 3.44 22.12 13.99
C GLU A 199 2.05 22.01 13.35
N LEU A 200 1.89 21.13 12.35
CA LEU A 200 0.61 20.84 11.70
C LEU A 200 -0.19 19.71 12.39
N ASP A 201 0.27 19.21 13.55
CA ASP A 201 -0.31 18.10 14.31
C ASP A 201 -0.43 16.78 13.51
N PHE A 202 0.47 16.55 12.54
CA PHE A 202 0.58 15.26 11.85
C PHE A 202 1.66 14.37 12.47
N VAL A 203 1.53 13.06 12.26
CA VAL A 203 2.44 12.05 12.81
C VAL A 203 3.23 11.40 11.69
N THR A 204 4.56 11.34 11.83
CA THR A 204 5.42 10.54 10.97
C THR A 204 5.55 9.11 11.51
N LEU A 205 5.60 8.13 10.60
CA LEU A 205 6.09 6.80 10.92
C LEU A 205 7.58 6.86 11.25
N LYS A 206 8.03 6.00 12.16
CA LYS A 206 9.44 5.88 12.55
C LYS A 206 10.26 5.23 11.46
N THR A 207 9.68 4.29 10.74
CA THR A 207 10.33 3.63 9.61
C THR A 207 10.29 4.52 8.39
N PHE A 208 11.37 4.50 7.63
CA PHE A 208 11.47 5.15 6.33
C PHE A 208 11.82 4.15 5.24
N ILE A 209 11.50 4.46 3.99
CA ILE A 209 11.89 3.68 2.82
C ILE A 209 13.05 4.37 2.07
N PRO A 210 14.19 3.70 1.88
CA PRO A 210 15.36 4.29 1.24
C PRO A 210 15.19 4.42 -0.27
N ASN A 211 15.83 5.43 -0.86
CA ASN A 211 15.89 5.58 -2.31
C ASN A 211 16.79 4.48 -2.92
N SER A 212 16.19 3.53 -3.64
CA SER A 212 16.96 2.47 -4.28
C SER A 212 16.33 1.99 -5.58
N LEU A 213 17.18 1.65 -6.54
CA LEU A 213 16.76 1.09 -7.84
C LEU A 213 16.09 -0.29 -7.69
N ARG A 214 16.32 -1.00 -6.58
CA ARG A 214 15.73 -2.33 -6.36
C ARG A 214 14.20 -2.29 -6.31
N PHE A 215 13.60 -1.21 -5.82
CA PHE A 215 12.15 -1.03 -5.72
C PHE A 215 11.44 -1.04 -7.09
N ARG A 216 12.20 -0.89 -8.20
CA ARG A 216 11.70 -0.92 -9.57
C ARG A 216 11.82 -2.29 -10.25
N ARG A 217 12.34 -3.31 -9.55
CA ARG A 217 12.58 -4.65 -10.10
C ARG A 217 11.32 -5.50 -9.98
N GLU A 218 10.51 -5.49 -11.04
CA GLU A 218 9.37 -6.40 -11.23
C GLU A 218 9.83 -7.68 -11.91
N GLN A 219 10.05 -7.62 -13.22
CA GLN A 219 10.41 -8.76 -14.05
C GLN A 219 11.89 -8.77 -14.37
N SER A 220 12.41 -9.96 -14.61
CA SER A 220 13.72 -10.10 -15.23
C SER A 220 13.72 -11.30 -16.17
N GLU A 221 14.06 -11.06 -17.43
CA GLU A 221 14.38 -12.11 -18.42
C GLU A 221 15.55 -13.00 -17.97
N SER A 222 16.35 -12.54 -16.98
CA SER A 222 17.54 -13.25 -16.48
C SER A 222 17.34 -13.93 -15.12
N ARG A 223 16.08 -14.22 -14.73
CA ARG A 223 15.72 -14.89 -13.46
C ARG A 223 16.36 -14.27 -12.21
N ARG A 224 16.57 -12.96 -12.22
CA ARG A 224 17.11 -12.16 -11.12
C ARG A 224 16.11 -12.13 -9.96
N PRO A 225 16.61 -11.92 -8.72
CA PRO A 225 15.76 -11.75 -7.55
C PRO A 225 14.69 -10.66 -7.76
N LEU A 226 13.43 -11.03 -7.48
CA LEU A 226 12.25 -10.16 -7.58
C LEU A 226 12.19 -9.23 -6.37
N PHE A 227 11.77 -7.99 -6.58
CA PHE A 227 11.57 -7.05 -5.48
C PHE A 227 10.12 -6.56 -5.39
N ARG A 228 9.50 -6.26 -6.53
CA ARG A 228 8.12 -5.79 -6.62
C ARG A 228 7.31 -6.79 -7.41
N SER A 229 6.45 -7.55 -6.73
CA SER A 229 5.55 -8.50 -7.38
C SER A 229 4.26 -8.61 -6.58
N THR A 230 3.17 -8.88 -7.28
CA THR A 230 1.86 -9.17 -6.73
C THR A 230 1.66 -10.65 -6.40
N LEU A 231 2.53 -11.53 -6.89
CA LEU A 231 2.49 -12.97 -6.65
C LEU A 231 3.56 -13.44 -5.67
N PHE A 232 4.65 -12.69 -5.51
CA PHE A 232 5.76 -13.06 -4.65
C PHE A 232 6.14 -11.94 -3.67
N PRO A 233 6.57 -12.26 -2.44
CA PRO A 233 7.17 -11.29 -1.54
C PRO A 233 8.55 -10.85 -2.06
N VAL A 234 9.10 -9.79 -1.46
CA VAL A 234 10.49 -9.36 -1.71
C VAL A 234 11.43 -10.54 -1.50
N ASP A 235 12.33 -10.79 -2.47
CA ASP A 235 13.33 -11.83 -2.34
C ASP A 235 14.24 -11.58 -1.11
N LYS A 236 14.52 -12.65 -0.35
CA LYS A 236 15.32 -12.58 0.88
C LYS A 236 16.71 -11.97 0.68
N SER A 237 17.30 -12.11 -0.51
CA SER A 237 18.60 -11.52 -0.85
C SER A 237 18.54 -10.00 -1.01
N LEU A 238 17.36 -9.42 -1.28
CA LEU A 238 17.18 -7.99 -1.53
C LEU A 238 16.54 -7.24 -0.37
N ILE A 239 15.92 -7.94 0.58
CA ILE A 239 15.16 -7.32 1.68
C ILE A 239 16.03 -6.52 2.64
N LYS A 240 17.27 -6.96 2.87
CA LYS A 240 18.14 -6.31 3.87
C LYS A 240 18.35 -4.82 3.52
N GLY A 241 18.06 -3.98 4.51
CA GLY A 241 18.19 -2.52 4.41
C GLY A 241 17.19 -1.88 3.46
N SER A 242 16.11 -2.57 3.05
CA SER A 242 14.98 -1.96 2.33
C SER A 242 13.94 -1.34 3.26
N ASN A 243 13.99 -1.69 4.55
CA ASN A 243 13.05 -1.27 5.57
C ASN A 243 11.60 -1.71 5.32
N VAL A 244 11.36 -2.67 4.39
CA VAL A 244 10.02 -3.19 4.08
C VAL A 244 9.49 -4.04 5.23
N GLU A 245 10.34 -4.85 5.85
CA GLU A 245 9.96 -5.67 7.01
C GLU A 245 9.65 -4.78 8.21
N GLU A 246 10.54 -3.84 8.50
CA GLU A 246 10.40 -2.85 9.58
C GLU A 246 9.14 -2.01 9.41
N LEU A 247 8.84 -1.54 8.18
CA LEU A 247 7.63 -0.78 7.91
C LEU A 247 6.39 -1.65 8.09
N THR A 248 6.43 -2.91 7.63
CA THR A 248 5.30 -3.83 7.80
C THR A 248 5.02 -4.10 9.28
N ASP A 249 6.06 -4.29 10.09
CA ASP A 249 5.91 -4.52 11.52
C ASP A 249 5.37 -3.29 12.25
N GLU A 250 5.85 -2.10 11.92
CA GLU A 250 5.28 -0.86 12.44
C GLU A 250 3.81 -0.69 12.02
N LEU A 251 3.47 -1.00 10.77
CA LEU A 251 2.07 -0.97 10.29
C LEU A 251 1.19 -1.97 11.05
N LEU A 252 1.67 -3.17 11.37
CA LEU A 252 0.92 -4.14 12.18
C LEU A 252 0.65 -3.63 13.61
N GLU A 253 1.53 -2.79 14.16
CA GLU A 253 1.34 -2.20 15.49
C GLU A 253 0.28 -1.09 15.51
N ILE A 254 0.16 -0.31 14.43
CA ILE A 254 -0.74 0.85 14.35
C ILE A 254 -2.09 0.53 13.71
N LEU A 255 -2.16 -0.42 12.77
CA LEU A 255 -3.37 -0.79 12.04
C LEU A 255 -4.22 -1.80 12.85
N LYS A 256 -4.64 -1.40 14.06
CA LYS A 256 -5.44 -2.20 14.99
C LYS A 256 -6.94 -1.95 14.86
#